data_AF-A0A939IT59-F1
#
_entry.id   AF-A0A939IT59-F1
#
_cell.length_a   1.000
_cell.length_b   1.000
_cell.length_c   1.000
_cell.angle_alpha   90.00
_cell.angle_beta   90.00
_cell.angle_gamma   90.00
#
_symmetry.space_group_name_H-M   'P 1'
#
loop_
_entity.id
_entity.type
_entity.pdbx_description
1 polymer ?
#
loop_
_entity_poly.entity_id
_entity_poly.type
_entity_poly.pdbx_seq_one_letter_code
_entity_poly.pdbx_strand_id
1 'polypeptide(L)'
;SQAVTRDDFSEAAKQLKFAADKAKVPAIAAIANLRLARVHVQLADYPQALAALDAIGTDNFQSQVQELRGDVFVKQGNLDKARAAYSAALENSAGNNLIKMKLDNLPAVASV
;
A
#
# COMPACT_ATOMS: atom_id res chain seq x y z
N SER A 1 -2.26 -25.24 -4.03
CA SER A 1 -2.76 -24.75 -5.33
C SER A 1 -2.99 -23.25 -5.22
N GLN A 2 -2.99 -22.50 -6.34
CA GLN A 2 -3.21 -21.03 -6.30
C GLN A 2 -4.55 -20.63 -5.65
N ALA A 3 -5.58 -21.48 -5.78
CA ALA A 3 -6.87 -21.29 -5.13
C ALA A 3 -6.77 -21.25 -3.60
N VAL A 4 -6.10 -22.25 -3.00
CA VAL A 4 -5.89 -22.31 -1.54
C VAL A 4 -5.20 -21.04 -1.02
N THR A 5 -4.17 -20.55 -1.72
CA THR A 5 -3.48 -19.32 -1.34
C THR A 5 -4.36 -18.07 -1.44
N ARG A 6 -5.23 -17.95 -2.45
CA ARG A 6 -6.20 -16.84 -2.52
C ARG A 6 -7.25 -16.92 -1.42
N ASP A 7 -7.69 -18.12 -1.06
CA ASP A 7 -8.65 -18.31 0.03
C ASP A 7 -8.04 -17.90 1.37
N ASP A 8 -6.78 -18.29 1.62
CA ASP A 8 -6.03 -17.87 2.81
C ASP A 8 -5.87 -16.35 2.88
N PHE A 9 -5.57 -15.69 1.76
CA PHE A 9 -5.49 -14.23 1.70
C PHE A 9 -6.84 -13.56 1.93
N SER A 10 -7.92 -14.14 1.40
CA SER A 10 -9.26 -13.60 1.59
C SER A 10 -9.70 -13.68 3.04
N GLU A 11 -9.35 -14.77 3.75
CA GLU A 11 -9.60 -14.89 5.18
C GLU A 11 -8.71 -13.93 5.99
N ALA A 12 -7.42 -13.81 5.64
CA ALA A 12 -6.52 -12.84 6.25
C ALA A 12 -7.06 -11.40 6.12
N ALA A 13 -7.63 -11.04 4.98
CA ALA A 13 -8.23 -9.72 4.77
C ALA A 13 -9.39 -9.46 5.76
N LYS A 14 -10.27 -10.45 5.98
CA LYS A 14 -11.37 -10.30 6.97
C LYS A 14 -10.84 -10.10 8.39
N GLN A 15 -9.86 -10.90 8.80
CA GLN A 15 -9.28 -10.81 10.14
C GLN A 15 -8.55 -9.48 10.36
N LEU A 16 -7.81 -9.01 9.36
CA LEU A 16 -7.11 -7.73 9.42
C LEU A 16 -8.08 -6.56 9.44
N LYS A 17 -9.16 -6.62 8.65
CA LYS A 17 -10.22 -5.61 8.70
C LYS A 17 -10.87 -5.56 10.08
N PHE A 18 -11.22 -6.72 10.65
CA PHE A 18 -11.77 -6.79 12.00
C PHE A 18 -10.80 -6.18 13.03
N ALA A 19 -9.51 -6.50 12.95
CA ALA A 19 -8.50 -5.93 13.84
C ALA A 19 -8.38 -4.40 13.69
N ALA A 20 -8.41 -3.88 12.46
CA ALA A 20 -8.39 -2.44 12.19
C ALA A 20 -9.63 -1.74 12.78
N ASP A 21 -10.82 -2.30 12.55
CA ASP A 21 -12.09 -1.75 13.02
C ASP A 21 -12.25 -1.79 14.56
N LYS A 22 -11.61 -2.75 15.23
CA LYS A 22 -11.73 -2.95 16.69
C LYS A 22 -10.55 -2.39 17.49
N ALA A 23 -9.48 -1.98 16.82
CA ALA A 23 -8.31 -1.44 17.50
C ALA A 23 -8.64 -0.13 18.24
N LYS A 24 -8.38 -0.11 19.55
CA LYS A 24 -8.50 1.10 20.38
C LYS A 24 -7.28 2.01 20.30
N VAL A 25 -6.16 1.47 19.85
CA VAL A 25 -4.89 2.20 19.71
C VAL A 25 -4.72 2.56 18.23
N PRO A 26 -4.61 3.86 17.87
CA PRO A 26 -4.50 4.29 16.47
C PRO A 26 -3.34 3.64 15.71
N ALA A 27 -2.19 3.46 16.37
CA ALA A 27 -1.05 2.79 15.77
C ALA A 27 -1.33 1.31 15.42
N ILE A 28 -2.13 0.60 16.22
CA ILE A 28 -2.52 -0.78 15.92
C ILE A 28 -3.48 -0.82 14.73
N ALA A 29 -4.44 0.11 14.67
CA ALA A 29 -5.33 0.25 13.52
C ALA A 29 -4.54 0.53 12.23
N ALA A 30 -3.56 1.43 12.28
CA ALA A 30 -2.70 1.76 11.15
C ALA A 30 -1.89 0.56 10.66
N ILE A 31 -1.28 -0.21 11.56
CA ILE A 31 -0.53 -1.42 11.21
C ILE A 31 -1.45 -2.48 10.58
N ALA A 32 -2.66 -2.67 11.12
CA ALA A 32 -3.65 -3.59 10.57
C ALA A 32 -4.06 -3.18 9.16
N ASN A 33 -4.34 -1.88 8.93
CA ASN A 33 -4.67 -1.33 7.62
C ASN A 33 -3.53 -1.44 6.59
N LEU A 34 -2.27 -1.22 6.99
CA LEU A 34 -1.12 -1.44 6.10
C LEU A 34 -0.98 -2.90 5.66
N ARG A 35 -1.24 -3.84 6.58
CA ARG A 35 -1.23 -5.28 6.27
C ARG A 35 -2.43 -5.64 5.38
N LEU A 36 -3.60 -5.10 5.67
CA LEU A 36 -4.82 -5.30 4.88
C LEU A 36 -4.60 -4.84 3.43
N ALA A 37 -4.02 -3.66 3.24
CA ALA A 37 -3.68 -3.14 1.92
C ALA A 37 -2.74 -4.08 1.15
N ARG A 38 -1.69 -4.62 1.80
CA ARG A 38 -0.78 -5.61 1.17
C ARG A 38 -1.51 -6.89 0.76
N VAL A 39 -2.43 -7.39 1.58
CA VAL A 39 -3.24 -8.57 1.25
C VAL A 39 -4.14 -8.30 0.05
N HIS A 40 -4.79 -7.14 -0.01
CA HIS A 40 -5.58 -6.75 -1.17
C HIS A 40 -4.73 -6.61 -2.45
N VAL A 41 -3.48 -6.16 -2.36
CA VAL A 41 -2.54 -6.20 -3.50
C VAL A 41 -2.29 -7.63 -3.99
N GLN A 42 -2.10 -8.60 -3.09
CA GLN A 42 -1.93 -10.01 -3.47
C GLN A 42 -3.20 -10.60 -4.12
N LEU A 43 -4.37 -10.13 -3.70
CA LEU A 43 -5.65 -10.49 -4.30
C LEU A 43 -5.94 -9.77 -5.62
N ALA A 44 -5.07 -8.83 -6.03
CA ALA A 44 -5.28 -7.89 -7.14
C ALA A 44 -6.52 -6.98 -6.95
N ASP A 45 -6.97 -6.80 -5.71
CA ASP A 45 -8.06 -5.91 -5.32
C ASP A 45 -7.52 -4.51 -4.96
N TYR A 46 -7.02 -3.83 -5.99
CA TYR A 46 -6.38 -2.52 -5.81
C TYR A 46 -7.31 -1.44 -5.22
N PRO A 47 -8.62 -1.38 -5.55
CA PRO A 47 -9.53 -0.44 -4.89
C PRO A 47 -9.59 -0.62 -3.38
N GLN A 48 -9.71 -1.87 -2.88
CA GLN A 48 -9.71 -2.12 -1.44
C GLN A 48 -8.34 -1.86 -0.81
N ALA A 49 -7.24 -2.12 -1.54
CA ALA A 49 -5.91 -1.77 -1.06
C ALA A 49 -5.78 -0.26 -0.81
N LEU A 50 -6.24 0.57 -1.76
CA LEU A 50 -6.24 2.04 -1.62
C LEU A 50 -7.16 2.50 -0.49
N ALA A 51 -8.36 1.91 -0.37
CA ALA A 51 -9.29 2.25 0.71
C ALA A 51 -8.72 1.96 2.11
N ALA A 52 -8.03 0.82 2.27
CA ALA A 52 -7.33 0.50 3.51
C ALA A 52 -6.20 1.50 3.82
N LEU A 53 -5.49 1.98 2.79
CA LEU A 53 -4.47 3.02 2.95
C LEU A 53 -5.06 4.38 3.33
N ASP A 54 -6.19 4.76 2.73
CA ASP A 54 -6.89 6.02 3.04
C ASP A 54 -7.47 6.03 4.48
N ALA A 55 -7.73 4.86 5.06
CA ALA A 55 -8.17 4.74 6.45
C ALA A 55 -7.08 5.03 7.50
N ILE A 56 -5.82 5.25 7.08
CA ILE A 56 -4.70 5.54 7.97
C ILE A 56 -4.56 7.05 8.15
N GLY A 57 -5.14 7.58 9.23
CA GLY A 57 -5.14 9.02 9.53
C GLY A 57 -3.93 9.54 10.32
N THR A 58 -2.91 8.72 10.59
CA THR A 58 -1.79 9.11 11.46
C THR A 58 -0.52 9.43 10.67
N ASP A 59 0.11 10.57 10.97
CA ASP A 59 1.29 11.09 10.25
C ASP A 59 2.51 10.14 10.28
N ASN A 60 2.66 9.38 11.37
CA ASN A 60 3.81 8.48 11.58
C ASN A 60 3.93 7.35 10.53
N PHE A 61 2.86 7.06 9.80
CA PHE A 61 2.85 5.99 8.78
C PHE A 61 2.82 6.52 7.35
N GLN A 62 2.83 7.85 7.14
CA GLN A 62 2.62 8.45 5.81
C GLN A 62 3.63 7.96 4.76
N SER A 63 4.91 7.84 5.12
CA SER A 63 5.92 7.28 4.22
C SER A 63 5.57 5.86 3.76
N GLN A 64 5.15 4.98 4.67
CA GLN A 64 4.77 3.60 4.36
C GLN A 64 3.45 3.53 3.57
N VAL A 65 2.51 4.42 3.87
CA VAL A 65 1.24 4.57 3.15
C VAL A 65 1.53 4.95 1.69
N GLN A 66 2.37 5.95 1.48
CA GLN A 66 2.70 6.46 0.15
C GLN A 66 3.57 5.47 -0.64
N GLU A 67 4.51 4.78 0.01
CA GLU A 67 5.26 3.69 -0.61
C GLU A 67 4.32 2.60 -1.14
N LEU A 68 3.42 2.08 -0.30
CA LEU A 68 2.51 1.01 -0.72
C LEU A 68 1.48 1.50 -1.74
N ARG A 69 1.06 2.77 -1.66
CA ARG A 69 0.21 3.41 -2.69
C ARG A 69 0.92 3.44 -4.05
N GLY A 70 2.22 3.74 -4.06
CA GLY A 70 3.05 3.64 -5.25
C GLY A 70 3.09 2.22 -5.81
N ASP A 71 3.32 1.22 -4.97
CA ASP A 71 3.32 -0.20 -5.37
C ASP A 71 1.98 -0.62 -6.01
N VAL A 72 0.85 -0.18 -5.44
CA VAL A 72 -0.49 -0.41 -5.99
C VAL A 72 -0.62 0.19 -7.39
N PHE A 73 -0.20 1.44 -7.57
CA PHE A 73 -0.29 2.10 -8.86
C PHE A 73 0.62 1.49 -9.92
N VAL A 74 1.81 1.00 -9.54
CA VAL A 74 2.66 0.20 -10.45
C VAL A 74 1.91 -1.05 -10.93
N LYS A 75 1.25 -1.78 -10.03
CA LYS A 75 0.46 -2.97 -10.39
C LYS A 75 -0.75 -2.66 -11.28
N GLN A 76 -1.30 -1.45 -11.17
CA GLN A 76 -2.36 -0.95 -12.06
C GLN A 76 -1.82 -0.38 -13.39
N GLY A 77 -0.51 -0.30 -13.59
CA GLY A 77 0.10 0.35 -14.75
C GLY A 77 0.01 1.89 -14.74
N ASN A 78 -0.42 2.49 -13.63
CA ASN A 78 -0.54 3.94 -13.49
C ASN A 78 0.75 4.57 -12.99
N LEU A 79 1.74 4.68 -13.88
CA LEU A 79 3.10 5.09 -13.52
C LEU A 79 3.19 6.54 -13.01
N ASP A 80 2.32 7.43 -13.48
CA ASP A 80 2.31 8.82 -13.02
C ASP A 80 1.85 8.94 -11.57
N LYS A 81 0.79 8.20 -11.21
CA LYS A 81 0.35 8.14 -9.81
C LYS A 81 1.36 7.39 -8.94
N ALA A 82 2.04 6.37 -9.46
CA ALA A 82 3.10 5.69 -8.74
C ALA A 82 4.27 6.62 -8.43
N ARG A 83 4.71 7.41 -9.41
CA ARG A 83 5.76 8.41 -9.28
C ARG A 83 5.41 9.44 -8.20
N ALA A 84 4.20 10.01 -8.28
CA ALA A 84 3.72 10.98 -7.28
C ALA A 84 3.71 10.39 -5.86
N ALA A 85 3.25 9.14 -5.70
CA ALA A 85 3.21 8.47 -4.40
C ALA A 85 4.63 8.21 -3.84
N TYR A 86 5.56 7.69 -4.64
CA TYR A 86 6.94 7.47 -4.16
C TYR A 86 7.66 8.78 -3.83
N SER A 87 7.42 9.86 -4.60
CA SER A 87 7.95 11.19 -4.26
C SER A 87 7.41 11.67 -2.91
N ALA A 88 6.10 11.57 -2.67
CA ALA A 88 5.48 11.92 -1.38
C ALA A 88 6.01 11.06 -0.22
N ALA A 89 6.31 9.79 -0.47
CA ALA A 89 6.91 8.91 0.54
C ALA A 89 8.31 9.38 0.97
N LEU A 90 9.09 9.93 0.04
CA LEU A 90 10.44 10.44 0.30
C LEU A 90 10.47 11.77 1.06
N GLU A 91 9.41 12.59 0.99
CA GLU A 91 9.33 13.84 1.77
C GLU A 91 9.48 13.59 3.28
N ASN A 92 8.92 12.47 3.77
CA ASN A 92 8.95 12.08 5.17
C ASN A 92 10.00 10.97 5.45
N SER A 93 10.80 10.59 4.46
CA SER A 93 11.78 9.50 4.56
C SER A 93 12.91 9.66 3.53
N ALA A 94 13.50 10.85 3.47
CA ALA A 94 14.48 11.21 2.44
C ALA A 94 15.73 10.30 2.40
N GLY A 95 16.02 9.55 3.48
CA GLY A 95 17.09 8.55 3.56
C GLY A 95 16.70 7.13 3.11
N ASN A 96 15.45 6.90 2.69
CA ASN A 96 14.99 5.55 2.34
C ASN A 96 15.42 5.18 0.91
N ASN A 97 16.55 4.47 0.82
CA ASN A 97 17.13 4.04 -0.45
C ASN A 97 16.24 3.08 -1.25
N LEU A 98 15.38 2.30 -0.59
CA LEU A 98 14.46 1.40 -1.27
C LEU A 98 13.41 2.18 -2.06
N ILE A 99 12.84 3.23 -1.46
CA ILE A 99 11.83 4.06 -2.13
C ILE A 99 12.44 4.83 -3.30
N LYS A 100 13.66 5.36 -3.13
CA LYS A 100 14.42 5.96 -4.25
C LYS A 100 14.60 4.98 -5.39
N MET A 101 15.08 3.76 -5.09
CA MET A 101 15.24 2.73 -6.10
C MET A 101 13.93 2.36 -6.80
N LYS A 102 12.81 2.28 -6.07
CA LYS A 102 11.47 2.05 -6.66
C LYS A 102 11.07 3.17 -7.62
N LEU A 103 11.30 4.43 -7.22
CA LEU A 103 11.03 5.62 -8.03
C LEU A 103 11.89 5.66 -9.30
N ASP A 104 13.20 5.43 -9.15
CA ASP A 104 14.18 5.48 -10.24
C ASP A 104 13.99 4.36 -11.27
N ASN A 105 13.48 3.20 -10.83
CA ASN A 105 13.16 2.06 -11.71
C ASN A 105 11.81 2.21 -12.44
N LEU A 106 11.03 3.26 -12.18
CA LEU A 106 9.82 3.49 -12.95
C LEU A 106 10.19 3.88 -14.39
N PRO A 107 9.56 3.27 -15.41
CA PRO A 107 9.74 3.69 -16.79
C PRO A 107 9.49 5.20 -16.92
N ALA A 108 10.29 5.86 -17.77
CA ALA A 108 9.93 7.18 -18.26
C ALA A 108 8.52 7.09 -18.86
N VAL A 109 7.70 8.12 -18.61
CA VAL A 109 6.40 8.22 -19.29
C VAL A 109 6.72 8.25 -20.78
N ALA A 110 6.39 7.18 -21.50
CA ALA A 110 6.56 7.17 -22.94
C ALA A 110 5.58 8.21 -23.47
N SER A 111 6.08 9.39 -23.82
CA SER A 111 5.33 10.39 -24.55
C SER A 111 4.95 9.76 -25.89
N VAL A 112 3.68 9.41 -26.05
CA VAL A 112 3.08 9.07 -27.35
C VAL A 112 2.49 10.34 -27.92
#